data_AF-A0A2S6H0P3-F1
#
_entry.id   AF-A0A2S6H0P3-F1
#
_cell.length_a   1.000
_cell.length_b   1.000
_cell.length_c   1.000
_cell.angle_alpha   90.00
_cell.angle_beta   90.00
_cell.angle_gamma   90.00
#
_symmetry.space_group_name_H-M   'P 1'
#
loop_
_entity.id
_entity.type
_entity.pdbx_description
1 polymer ?
#
loop_
_entity_poly.entity_id
_entity_poly.type
_entity_poly.pdbx_seq_one_letter_code
_entity_poly.pdbx_strand_id
1 'polypeptide(L)'
;MATSVAPTPFPTAFDRPRPRRAATAAVRPATPVRIGLRLRSAIERVLPAITAPTAAAELRAGLAWTAASGETCRITRPVDEVRSAITALRSGDVDTARTALDHALAALLEAPTLPAPRPATSFERRSI
;
A
#
# COMPACT_ATOMS: atom_id res chain seq x y z
N MET A 1 69.16 4.13 -15.18
CA MET A 1 68.11 3.24 -14.61
C MET A 1 66.80 4.01 -14.62
N ALA A 2 65.87 3.66 -15.50
CA ALA A 2 64.53 4.25 -15.57
C ALA A 2 63.53 3.12 -15.77
N THR A 3 62.67 2.89 -14.78
CA THR A 3 61.60 1.89 -14.80
C THR A 3 60.36 2.51 -15.46
N SER A 4 60.00 2.02 -16.64
CA SER A 4 58.78 2.37 -17.36
C SER A 4 57.66 1.42 -16.92
N VAL A 5 56.61 1.95 -16.29
CA VAL A 5 55.40 1.19 -15.94
C VAL A 5 54.40 1.33 -17.06
N ALA A 6 53.99 0.21 -17.64
CA ALA A 6 52.96 0.14 -18.68
C ALA A 6 51.56 0.43 -18.10
N PRO A 7 50.67 1.16 -18.82
CA PRO A 7 49.29 1.30 -18.41
C PRO A 7 48.45 0.06 -18.78
N THR A 8 47.70 -0.45 -17.81
CA THR A 8 46.68 -1.50 -17.98
C THR A 8 45.46 -0.95 -18.74
N PRO A 9 44.89 -1.70 -19.72
CA PRO A 9 43.61 -1.33 -20.29
C PRO A 9 42.45 -1.65 -19.33
N PHE A 10 41.53 -0.70 -19.17
CA PHE A 10 40.24 -0.91 -18.51
C PHE A 10 39.32 -1.77 -19.40
N PRO A 11 38.58 -2.76 -18.86
CA PRO A 11 37.57 -3.46 -19.62
C PRO A 11 36.35 -2.55 -19.86
N THR A 12 36.20 -2.06 -21.09
CA THR A 12 34.95 -1.48 -21.60
C THR A 12 33.92 -2.58 -21.81
N ALA A 13 33.20 -2.95 -20.75
CA ALA A 13 31.95 -3.68 -20.88
C ALA A 13 30.86 -2.68 -21.31
N PHE A 14 30.66 -2.54 -22.62
CA PHE A 14 29.45 -1.93 -23.16
C PHE A 14 28.25 -2.80 -22.78
N ASP A 15 27.62 -2.45 -21.67
CA ASP A 15 26.38 -3.03 -21.20
C ASP A 15 25.29 -2.75 -22.24
N ARG A 16 24.85 -3.80 -22.95
CA ARG A 16 23.81 -3.65 -23.98
C ARG A 16 22.50 -3.29 -23.27
N PRO A 17 21.75 -2.27 -23.74
CA PRO A 17 20.42 -2.04 -23.22
C PRO A 17 19.53 -3.25 -23.56
N ARG A 18 19.13 -4.02 -22.53
CA ARG A 18 18.05 -5.01 -22.68
C ARG A 18 16.79 -4.24 -23.12
N PRO A 19 16.12 -4.63 -24.21
CA PRO A 19 14.85 -4.02 -24.56
C PRO A 19 13.85 -4.35 -23.43
N ARG A 20 13.47 -3.32 -22.66
CA ARG A 20 12.36 -3.38 -21.72
C ARG A 20 11.13 -3.70 -22.56
N ARG A 21 10.67 -4.96 -22.54
CA ARG A 21 9.39 -5.37 -23.13
C ARG A 21 8.35 -4.39 -22.60
N ALA A 22 7.88 -3.49 -23.46
CA ALA A 22 6.70 -2.70 -23.22
C ALA A 22 5.56 -3.70 -23.18
N ALA A 23 5.23 -4.19 -21.99
CA ALA A 23 3.97 -4.85 -21.77
C ALA A 23 2.91 -3.81 -22.13
N THR A 24 2.26 -3.99 -23.28
CA THR A 24 0.99 -3.36 -23.61
C THR A 24 -0.01 -3.86 -22.56
N ALA A 25 0.01 -3.21 -21.39
CA ALA A 25 -1.00 -3.40 -20.38
C ALA A 25 -2.30 -2.94 -21.01
N ALA A 26 -3.09 -3.89 -21.50
CA ALA A 26 -4.49 -3.67 -21.80
C ALA A 26 -5.07 -3.00 -20.56
N VAL A 27 -5.42 -1.71 -20.69
CA VAL A 27 -6.02 -0.93 -19.61
C VAL A 27 -7.41 -1.50 -19.42
N ARG A 28 -7.51 -2.51 -18.54
CA ARG A 28 -8.78 -3.04 -18.07
C ARG A 28 -9.54 -1.83 -17.46
N PRO A 29 -10.83 -1.65 -17.77
CA PRO A 29 -11.60 -0.57 -17.15
C PRO A 29 -11.42 -0.67 -15.64
N ALA A 30 -10.94 0.42 -15.04
CA ALA A 30 -10.56 0.45 -13.63
C ALA A 30 -11.83 0.17 -12.81
N THR A 31 -11.90 -1.02 -12.21
CA THR A 31 -12.93 -1.33 -11.22
C THR A 31 -12.89 -0.23 -10.16
N PRO A 32 -14.03 0.33 -9.72
CA PRO A 32 -14.04 1.33 -8.65
C PRO A 32 -13.24 0.83 -7.44
N VAL A 33 -12.19 1.57 -7.08
CA VAL A 33 -11.32 1.22 -5.95
C VAL A 33 -12.01 1.73 -4.69
N ARG A 34 -12.44 0.82 -3.81
CA ARG A 34 -12.92 1.18 -2.48
C ARG A 34 -11.73 1.57 -1.60
N ILE A 35 -11.77 2.79 -1.07
CA ILE A 35 -10.78 3.29 -0.11
C ILE A 35 -10.78 2.37 1.12
N GLY A 36 -9.60 2.07 1.67
CA GLY A 36 -9.50 1.31 2.92
C GLY A 36 -9.79 -0.18 2.79
N LEU A 37 -9.90 -0.72 1.57
CA LEU A 37 -10.22 -2.14 1.35
C LEU A 37 -9.22 -3.09 2.03
N ARG A 38 -7.92 -2.76 2.01
CA ARG A 38 -6.90 -3.56 2.70
C ARG A 38 -6.98 -3.47 4.21
N LEU A 39 -7.30 -2.30 4.75
CA LEU A 39 -7.51 -2.11 6.19
C LEU A 39 -8.72 -2.91 6.65
N ARG A 40 -9.82 -2.83 5.91
CA ARG A 40 -11.01 -3.65 6.12
C ARG A 40 -10.68 -5.15 6.13
N SER A 41 -9.98 -5.65 5.12
CA SER A 41 -9.60 -7.06 5.07
C SER A 41 -8.64 -7.48 6.20
N ALA A 42 -7.88 -6.56 6.79
CA ALA A 42 -7.10 -6.86 7.99
C ALA A 42 -8.02 -6.98 9.22
N ILE A 43 -8.98 -6.06 9.38
CA ILE A 43 -9.96 -6.09 10.47
C ILE A 43 -10.82 -7.37 10.42
N GLU A 44 -11.34 -7.72 9.24
CA GLU A 44 -12.17 -8.92 9.03
C GLU A 44 -11.41 -10.23 9.36
N ARG A 45 -10.09 -10.27 9.17
CA ARG A 45 -9.25 -11.41 9.56
C ARG A 45 -8.98 -11.45 11.05
N VAL A 46 -8.82 -10.29 11.68
CA VAL A 46 -8.47 -10.17 13.10
C VAL A 46 -9.67 -10.37 14.02
N LEU A 47 -10.86 -9.87 13.68
CA LEU A 47 -12.07 -10.01 14.51
C LEU A 47 -12.38 -11.43 15.01
N PRO A 48 -12.32 -12.50 14.17
CA PRO A 48 -12.56 -13.86 14.64
C PRO A 48 -11.41 -14.44 15.48
N ALA A 49 -10.19 -13.90 15.32
CA ALA A 49 -8.97 -14.35 15.99
C ALA A 49 -8.32 -13.24 16.83
N ILE A 50 -9.14 -12.41 17.50
CA ILE A 50 -8.69 -11.14 18.10
C ILE A 50 -7.69 -11.33 19.23
N THR A 51 -7.75 -12.49 19.91
CA THR A 51 -6.81 -12.89 20.98
C THR A 51 -5.51 -13.46 20.45
N ALA A 52 -5.37 -13.65 19.12
CA ALA A 52 -4.15 -14.18 18.55
C ALA A 52 -2.98 -13.19 18.74
N PRO A 53 -1.77 -13.69 19.05
CA PRO A 53 -0.61 -12.82 19.26
C PRO A 53 -0.22 -12.02 18.01
N THR A 54 -0.66 -12.45 16.82
CA THR A 54 -0.43 -11.79 15.54
C THR A 54 -1.42 -10.66 15.24
N ALA A 55 -2.53 -10.54 15.98
CA ALA A 55 -3.61 -9.60 15.70
C ALA A 55 -3.12 -8.15 15.54
N ALA A 56 -2.33 -7.66 16.50
CA ALA A 56 -1.78 -6.31 16.44
C ALA A 56 -0.81 -6.10 15.27
N ALA A 57 -0.04 -7.13 14.89
CA ALA A 57 0.87 -7.06 13.74
C ALA A 57 0.11 -7.00 12.42
N GLU A 58 -0.97 -7.78 12.28
CA GLU A 58 -1.82 -7.75 11.09
C GLU A 58 -2.52 -6.41 10.89
N LEU A 59 -3.05 -5.82 11.97
CA LEU A 59 -3.65 -4.47 11.92
C LEU A 59 -2.62 -3.41 11.51
N ARG A 60 -1.39 -3.49 12.04
CA ARG A 60 -0.30 -2.59 11.65
C ARG A 60 0.08 -2.75 10.18
N ALA A 61 0.13 -3.97 9.67
CA ALA A 61 0.40 -4.22 8.25
C ALA A 61 -0.69 -3.61 7.36
N GLY A 62 -1.96 -3.73 7.76
CA GLY A 62 -3.08 -3.07 7.10
C GLY A 62 -2.92 -1.54 7.09
N LEU A 63 -2.63 -0.93 8.24
CA LEU A 63 -2.39 0.51 8.36
C LEU A 63 -1.20 0.99 7.52
N ALA A 64 -0.10 0.24 7.50
CA ALA A 64 1.10 0.57 6.72
C ALA A 64 0.79 0.59 5.22
N TRP A 65 0.00 -0.37 4.74
CA TRP A 65 -0.45 -0.38 3.35
C TRP A 65 -1.35 0.82 3.04
N THR A 66 -2.34 1.11 3.91
CA THR A 66 -3.24 2.26 3.74
C THR A 66 -2.48 3.59 3.73
N ALA A 67 -1.43 3.72 4.55
CA ALA A 67 -0.54 4.87 4.55
C ALA A 67 0.26 4.96 3.25
N ALA A 68 0.83 3.85 2.77
CA ALA A 68 1.57 3.79 1.51
C ALA A 68 0.71 4.15 0.30
N SER A 69 -0.59 3.81 0.34
CA SER A 69 -1.57 4.18 -0.69
C SER A 69 -2.05 5.63 -0.61
N GLY A 70 -1.60 6.40 0.40
CA GLY A 70 -2.03 7.78 0.62
C GLY A 70 -3.51 7.91 0.99
N GLU A 71 -4.12 6.84 1.51
CA GLU A 71 -5.55 6.78 1.83
C GLU A 71 -5.87 7.30 3.23
N THR A 72 -4.88 7.34 4.13
CA THR A 72 -5.07 7.68 5.56
C THR A 72 -5.72 9.05 5.78
N CYS A 73 -5.46 10.03 4.92
CA CYS A 73 -6.06 11.36 5.01
C CYS A 73 -7.55 11.39 4.67
N ARG A 74 -8.08 10.36 3.99
CA ARG A 74 -9.50 10.25 3.60
C ARG A 74 -10.33 9.39 4.54
N ILE A 75 -9.67 8.56 5.37
CA ILE A 75 -10.30 7.64 6.33
C ILE A 75 -9.67 7.80 7.72
N THR A 76 -9.51 9.05 8.17
CA THR A 76 -8.86 9.39 9.44
C THR A 76 -9.53 8.73 10.64
N ARG A 77 -10.87 8.81 10.74
CA ARG A 77 -11.61 8.19 11.84
C ARG A 77 -11.40 6.66 11.92
N PRO A 78 -11.59 5.87 10.85
CA PRO A 78 -11.23 4.44 10.86
C PRO A 78 -9.77 4.16 11.25
N VAL A 79 -8.82 4.99 10.81
CA VAL A 79 -7.40 4.84 11.16
C VAL A 79 -7.17 5.03 12.65
N ASP A 80 -7.81 6.03 13.26
CA ASP A 80 -7.68 6.30 14.69
C ASP A 80 -8.33 5.21 15.55
N GLU A 81 -9.50 4.70 15.14
CA GLU A 81 -10.13 3.55 15.82
C GLU A 81 -9.23 2.30 15.78
N VAL A 82 -8.59 2.00 14.65
CA VAL A 82 -7.65 0.87 14.55
C VAL A 82 -6.40 1.10 15.42
N ARG A 83 -5.91 2.34 15.53
CA ARG A 83 -4.80 2.67 16.45
C ARG A 83 -5.19 2.47 17.91
N SER A 84 -6.40 2.86 18.29
CA SER A 84 -6.97 2.60 19.62
C SER A 84 -7.08 1.10 19.88
N ALA A 85 -7.61 0.32 18.92
CA ALA A 85 -7.68 -1.13 19.02
C ALA A 85 -6.29 -1.78 19.22
N ILE A 86 -5.28 -1.35 18.46
CA ILE A 86 -3.89 -1.85 18.63
C ILE A 86 -3.38 -1.55 20.05
N THR A 87 -3.73 -0.39 20.60
CA THR A 87 -3.32 -0.01 21.97
C THR A 87 -4.01 -0.89 23.00
N ALA A 88 -5.31 -1.12 22.87
CA ALA A 88 -6.10 -1.99 23.73
C ALA A 88 -5.63 -3.46 23.69
N LEU A 89 -5.31 -3.99 22.49
CA LEU A 89 -4.72 -5.33 22.35
C LEU A 89 -3.38 -5.45 23.09
N ARG A 90 -2.57 -4.39 23.13
CA ARG A 90 -1.29 -4.40 23.86
C ARG A 90 -1.47 -4.35 25.37
N SER A 91 -2.55 -3.73 25.86
CA SER A 91 -2.88 -3.72 27.29
C SER A 91 -3.68 -4.97 27.72
N GLY A 92 -3.99 -5.88 26.78
CA GLY A 92 -4.81 -7.07 27.05
C GLY A 92 -6.31 -6.76 27.16
N ASP A 93 -6.74 -5.55 26.82
CA ASP A 93 -8.15 -5.15 26.82
C ASP A 93 -8.80 -5.54 25.49
N VAL A 94 -9.29 -6.78 25.45
CA VAL A 94 -9.85 -7.38 24.23
C VAL A 94 -11.23 -6.80 23.90
N ASP A 95 -12.02 -6.44 24.91
CA ASP A 95 -13.36 -5.89 24.71
C ASP A 95 -13.29 -4.51 24.07
N THR A 96 -12.46 -3.61 24.62
CA THR A 96 -12.21 -2.30 24.02
C THR A 96 -11.64 -2.43 22.60
N ALA A 97 -10.73 -3.39 22.38
CA ALA A 97 -10.20 -3.65 21.05
C ALA A 97 -11.29 -4.08 20.05
N ARG A 98 -12.19 -4.99 20.46
CA ARG A 98 -13.30 -5.45 19.61
C ARG A 98 -14.24 -4.30 19.25
N THR A 99 -14.68 -3.52 20.24
CA THR A 99 -15.57 -2.38 20.00
C THR A 99 -14.95 -1.38 19.02
N ALA A 100 -13.67 -1.02 19.19
CA ALA A 100 -12.98 -0.12 18.27
C ALA A 100 -12.87 -0.69 16.85
N LEU A 101 -12.62 -2.00 16.71
CA LEU A 101 -12.57 -2.67 15.40
C LEU A 101 -13.94 -2.72 14.71
N ASP A 102 -15.01 -2.98 15.45
CA ASP A 102 -16.38 -2.96 14.91
C ASP A 102 -16.76 -1.55 14.44
N HIS A 103 -16.42 -0.52 15.22
CA HIS A 103 -16.63 0.88 14.84
C HIS A 103 -15.83 1.25 13.58
N ALA A 104 -14.57 0.82 13.51
CA ALA A 104 -13.73 1.02 12.33
C ALA A 104 -14.32 0.33 11.09
N LEU A 105 -14.81 -0.90 11.25
CA LEU A 105 -15.40 -1.67 10.16
C LEU A 105 -16.68 -1.01 9.63
N ALA A 106 -17.56 -0.55 10.52
CA ALA A 106 -18.77 0.18 10.15
C ALA A 106 -18.42 1.46 9.36
N ALA A 107 -17.48 2.26 9.85
CA ALA A 107 -17.05 3.49 9.18
C ALA A 107 -16.39 3.22 7.80
N LEU A 108 -15.69 2.10 7.63
CA LEU A 108 -15.11 1.71 6.33
C LEU A 108 -16.17 1.22 5.34
N LEU A 109 -17.29 0.68 5.80
CA LEU A 109 -18.42 0.30 4.95
C LEU A 109 -19.14 1.52 4.37
N GLU A 110 -19.19 2.60 5.14
CA GLU A 110 -19.79 3.89 4.75
C GLU A 110 -18.84 4.76 3.90
N ALA A 111 -17.56 4.40 3.81
CA ALA A 111 -16.56 5.19 3.12
C ALA A 111 -16.89 5.34 1.62
N PRO A 112 -16.70 6.56 1.05
CA PRO A 112 -17.09 6.85 -0.33
C PRO A 112 -16.32 5.98 -1.32
N THR A 113 -17.04 5.44 -2.31
CA THR A 113 -16.43 4.74 -3.43
C THR A 113 -15.93 5.79 -4.42
N LEU A 114 -14.63 5.80 -4.72
CA LEU A 114 -14.10 6.77 -5.67
C LEU A 114 -14.52 6.39 -7.09
N PRO A 115 -14.98 7.36 -7.91
CA PRO A 115 -15.20 7.10 -9.33
C PRO A 115 -13.88 6.67 -9.96
N ALA A 116 -13.95 5.65 -10.82
CA ALA A 116 -12.80 5.14 -11.52
C ALA A 116 -12.05 6.29 -12.24
N PRO A 117 -10.71 6.35 -12.17
CA PRO A 117 -9.97 7.38 -12.88
C PRO A 117 -10.30 7.28 -14.37
N ARG A 118 -10.78 8.39 -14.95
CA ARG A 118 -10.92 8.48 -16.41
C ARG A 118 -9.54 8.24 -17.02
N PRO A 119 -9.43 7.40 -18.08
CA PRO A 119 -8.16 7.19 -18.73
C PRO A 119 -7.61 8.55 -19.15
N ALA A 120 -6.38 8.85 -18.72
CA ALA A 120 -5.66 10.01 -19.23
C ALA A 120 -5.53 9.80 -20.73
N THR A 121 -6.34 10.49 -21.53
CA THR A 121 -6.11 10.59 -22.96
C THR A 121 -4.73 11.18 -23.11
N SER A 122 -3.78 10.36 -23.56
CA SER A 122 -2.42 10.77 -23.86
C SER A 122 -2.49 12.08 -24.65
N PHE A 123 -1.91 13.13 -24.09
CA PHE A 123 -1.69 14.40 -24.78
C PHE A 123 -0.99 14.05 -26.10
N GLU A 124 -1.71 14.17 -27.21
CA GLU A 124 -1.13 14.16 -28.55
C GLU A 124 -0.12 15.31 -28.58
N ARG A 125 1.15 14.95 -28.48
CA ARG A 125 2.27 15.86 -28.68
C ARG A 125 2.25 16.23 -30.17
N ARG A 126 1.47 17.25 -30.54
CA ARG A 126 1.58 17.89 -31.85
C ARG A 126 2.95 18.58 -31.90
N SER A 127 3.91 17.92 -32.53
CA SER A 127 5.12 18.57 -32.99
C SER A 127 4.73 19.60 -34.05
N ILE A 128 5.15 20.85 -33.82
CA ILE A 128 5.15 21.94 -34.81
C ILE A 128 6.47 21.85 -35.57
#